data_AF-A0A915D3G1-F1
#
_entry.id   AF-A0A915D3G1-F1
#
_cell.length_a   1.000
_cell.length_b   1.000
_cell.length_c   1.000
_cell.angle_alpha   90.00
_cell.angle_beta   90.00
_cell.angle_gamma   90.00
#
_symmetry.space_group_name_H-M   'P 1'
#
loop_
_entity.id
_entity.type
_entity.pdbx_description
1 polymer ?
#
loop_
_entity_poly.entity_id
_entity_poly.type
_entity_poly.pdbx_seq_one_letter_code
_entity_poly.pdbx_strand_id
1 'polypeptide(L)'
;MILAFNRCCVMYDPKGWAASLFEGKRIWFWIAVSLIYGCVGAVLSKPILFSSIYVAFFFNPHMGYFEDSEQVYVNIFHTLNNFTVFFGLTTIYLIFFVLIIRRRNKYQITDGRRLKKQLSLFLQIGLISVVYAFTSGVYIYIQFFKSSELVILAGSYTFLFAQGVPPIFYTFLNKTIQKGLKKSYVANIIETDGFCQKHQLLICRLVNVMSHLVQRHNAFSSFFIRIQDFDSSYNNHWLINIARCIFPEGNP
;
A
#
# COMPACT_ATOMS: atom_id res chain seq x y z
N MET A 1 9.72 11.24 9.32
CA MET A 1 10.93 11.95 9.79
C MET A 1 11.99 11.00 10.40
N ILE A 2 11.64 10.16 11.38
CA ILE A 2 12.59 9.22 12.05
C ILE A 2 13.33 8.31 11.05
N LEU A 3 12.61 7.77 10.06
CA LEU A 3 13.22 6.92 9.04
C LEU A 3 14.30 7.66 8.22
N ALA A 4 14.04 8.92 7.83
CA ALA A 4 15.00 9.74 7.11
C ALA A 4 16.22 10.06 7.97
N PHE A 5 16.01 10.38 9.25
CA PHE A 5 17.08 10.60 10.22
C PHE A 5 17.95 9.35 10.41
N ASN A 6 17.35 8.16 10.57
CA ASN A 6 18.08 6.90 10.62
C ASN A 6 18.99 6.71 9.40
N ARG A 7 18.49 7.03 8.19
CA ARG A 7 19.31 6.94 6.97
C ARG A 7 20.47 7.94 6.95
N CYS A 8 20.27 9.16 7.46
CA CYS A 8 21.37 10.11 7.66
C CYS A 8 22.43 9.58 8.61
N CYS A 9 22.02 8.99 9.76
CA CYS A 9 22.95 8.40 10.72
C CYS A 9 23.76 7.26 10.11
N VAL A 10 23.10 6.33 9.39
CA VAL A 10 23.77 5.22 8.70
C VAL A 10 24.76 5.72 7.64
N MET A 11 24.45 6.82 6.95
CA MET A 11 25.34 7.41 5.94
C MET A 11 26.53 8.16 6.57
N TYR A 12 26.29 8.86 7.68
CA TYR A 12 27.29 9.67 8.39
C TYR A 12 28.29 8.80 9.18
N ASP A 13 27.79 7.84 9.95
CA ASP A 13 28.62 6.90 10.70
C ASP A 13 27.84 5.62 11.01
N PRO A 14 28.05 4.56 10.21
CA PRO A 14 27.38 3.28 10.41
C PRO A 14 27.70 2.60 11.74
N LYS A 15 28.87 2.85 12.35
CA LYS A 15 29.38 2.05 13.48
C LYS A 15 29.20 2.73 14.84
N GLY A 16 29.19 4.05 14.91
CA GLY A 16 28.95 4.79 16.16
C GLY A 16 27.49 5.22 16.29
N TRP A 17 27.10 6.24 15.54
CA TRP A 17 25.79 6.89 15.69
C TRP A 17 24.60 6.00 15.31
N ALA A 18 24.68 5.31 14.17
CA ALA A 18 23.58 4.45 13.73
C ALA A 18 23.39 3.24 14.66
N ALA A 19 24.48 2.63 15.08
CA ALA A 19 24.50 1.52 16.04
C ALA A 19 23.89 1.95 17.38
N SER A 20 24.36 3.08 17.93
CA SER A 20 23.90 3.55 19.23
C SER A 20 22.40 3.92 19.23
N LEU A 21 21.87 4.52 18.17
CA LEU A 21 20.49 5.02 18.18
C LEU A 21 19.45 4.00 17.69
N PHE A 22 19.81 3.11 16.76
CA PHE A 22 18.84 2.28 16.04
C PHE A 22 19.09 0.78 16.13
N GLU A 23 20.16 0.32 16.77
CA GLU A 23 20.48 -1.11 16.84
C GLU A 23 19.73 -1.86 17.95
N GLY A 24 19.45 -3.13 17.67
CA GLY A 24 18.84 -4.05 18.62
C GLY A 24 17.45 -3.61 19.08
N LYS A 25 17.24 -3.61 20.40
CA LYS A 25 15.93 -3.30 21.00
C LYS A 25 15.58 -1.81 20.98
N ARG A 26 16.54 -0.92 20.70
CA ARG A 26 16.34 0.54 20.73
C ARG A 26 15.43 1.03 19.61
N ILE A 27 15.32 0.31 18.50
CA ILE A 27 14.37 0.65 17.43
C ILE A 27 12.91 0.58 17.90
N TRP A 28 12.59 -0.33 18.83
CA TRP A 28 11.24 -0.45 19.40
C TRP A 28 10.85 0.78 20.20
N PHE A 29 11.81 1.44 20.85
CA PHE A 29 11.57 2.71 21.52
C PHE A 29 11.11 3.77 20.53
N TRP A 30 11.78 3.93 19.39
CA TRP A 30 11.39 4.91 18.36
C TRP A 30 10.03 4.60 17.71
N ILE A 31 9.72 3.32 17.52
CA ILE A 31 8.41 2.89 17.04
C ILE A 31 7.34 3.22 18.09
N ALA A 32 7.59 2.91 19.36
CA ALA A 32 6.67 3.22 20.46
C ALA A 32 6.42 4.73 20.59
N VAL A 33 7.46 5.55 20.51
CA VAL A 33 7.34 7.02 20.53
C VAL A 33 6.48 7.52 19.37
N SER A 34 6.67 6.97 18.16
CA SER A 34 5.86 7.34 16.99
C SER A 34 4.40 6.94 17.17
N LEU A 35 4.15 5.76 17.74
CA LEU A 35 2.81 5.26 17.99
C LEU A 35 2.10 6.10 19.04
N ILE A 36 2.76 6.37 20.17
CA ILE A 36 2.22 7.22 21.24
C ILE A 36 1.93 8.61 20.70
N TYR A 37 2.84 9.21 19.92
CA TYR A 37 2.61 10.50 19.29
C TYR A 37 1.35 10.50 18.40
N GLY A 38 1.17 9.45 17.58
CA GLY A 38 -0.02 9.26 16.77
C GLY A 38 -1.30 9.09 17.59
N CYS A 39 -1.27 8.28 18.66
CA CYS A 39 -2.40 8.06 19.55
C CYS A 39 -2.80 9.34 20.30
N VAL A 40 -1.84 10.07 20.84
CA VAL A 40 -2.06 11.37 21.48
C VAL A 40 -2.67 12.35 20.48
N GLY A 41 -2.14 12.39 19.26
CA GLY A 41 -2.71 13.17 18.17
C GLY A 41 -4.16 12.78 17.87
N ALA A 42 -4.48 11.49 17.79
CA ALA A 42 -5.82 11.01 17.49
C ALA A 42 -6.85 11.33 18.58
N VAL A 43 -6.45 11.31 19.86
CA VAL A 43 -7.37 11.57 20.99
C VAL A 43 -7.52 13.06 21.29
N LEU A 44 -6.43 13.83 21.20
CA LEU A 44 -6.44 15.26 21.56
C LEU A 44 -6.78 16.18 20.38
N SER A 45 -6.67 15.71 19.14
CA SER A 45 -7.01 16.51 17.97
C SER A 45 -8.53 16.55 17.76
N LYS A 46 -9.01 17.73 17.38
CA LYS A 46 -10.36 17.88 16.83
C LYS A 46 -10.50 16.98 15.59
N PRO A 47 -11.60 16.23 15.43
CA PRO A 47 -11.79 15.37 14.28
C PRO A 47 -11.88 16.22 13.01
N ILE A 48 -11.36 15.66 11.91
CA ILE A 48 -11.50 16.28 10.60
C ILE A 48 -12.82 15.79 10.01
N LEU A 49 -13.67 16.72 9.59
CA LEU A 49 -14.98 16.44 9.01
C LEU A 49 -14.96 16.71 7.51
N PHE A 50 -15.68 15.88 6.76
CA PHE A 50 -15.82 16.03 5.32
C PHE A 50 -16.87 17.10 5.01
N SER A 51 -16.51 18.13 4.26
CA SER A 51 -17.43 19.12 3.73
C SER A 51 -17.75 18.81 2.27
N SER A 52 -19.04 18.71 1.94
CA SER A 52 -19.52 18.45 0.58
C SER A 52 -19.39 19.66 -0.34
N ILE A 53 -19.27 20.88 0.20
CA ILE A 53 -19.13 22.11 -0.60
C ILE A 53 -17.78 22.14 -1.31
N TYR A 54 -16.73 21.85 -0.55
CA TYR A 54 -15.36 21.87 -1.05
C TYR A 54 -14.82 20.47 -1.40
N VAL A 55 -15.62 19.43 -1.18
CA VAL A 55 -15.25 18.01 -1.41
C VAL A 55 -13.91 17.70 -0.71
N ALA A 56 -13.77 18.18 0.52
CA ALA A 56 -12.50 18.20 1.22
C ALA A 56 -12.69 18.07 2.74
N PHE A 57 -11.59 17.75 3.42
CA PHE A 57 -11.56 17.44 4.84
C PHE A 57 -11.08 18.66 5.64
N PHE A 58 -11.91 19.17 6.55
CA PHE A 58 -11.63 20.37 7.35
C PHE A 58 -11.84 20.15 8.84
N PHE A 59 -11.10 20.92 9.65
CA PHE A 59 -11.36 21.00 11.09
C PHE A 59 -12.57 21.88 11.42
N ASN A 60 -12.87 22.88 10.59
CA ASN A 60 -14.08 23.69 10.71
C ASN A 60 -15.20 23.09 9.83
N PRO A 61 -16.27 22.52 10.41
CA PRO A 61 -17.37 21.94 9.64
C PRO A 61 -18.23 22.99 8.92
N HIS A 62 -18.17 24.25 9.35
CA HIS A 62 -18.96 25.36 8.80
C HIS A 62 -18.23 26.14 7.71
N MET A 63 -17.09 25.62 7.22
CA MET A 63 -16.36 26.22 6.11
C MET A 63 -17.29 26.45 4.91
N GLY A 64 -17.35 27.70 4.45
CA GLY A 64 -18.23 28.14 3.35
C GLY A 64 -19.56 28.76 3.79
N TYR A 65 -19.92 28.66 5.07
CA TYR A 65 -21.10 29.31 5.65
C TYR A 65 -20.75 30.42 6.63
N PHE A 66 -19.92 30.11 7.64
CA PHE A 66 -19.50 31.05 8.68
C PHE A 66 -17.96 31.04 8.80
N GLU A 67 -17.37 32.24 8.85
CA GLU A 67 -15.94 32.37 9.14
C GLU A 67 -15.70 32.10 10.63
N ASP A 68 -14.65 31.33 10.95
CA ASP A 68 -14.24 30.99 12.32
C ASP A 68 -13.49 32.18 12.96
N SER A 69 -14.22 33.25 13.28
CA SER A 69 -13.66 34.48 13.87
C SER A 69 -13.03 34.24 15.24
N GLU A 70 -13.56 33.29 16.01
CA GLU A 70 -13.08 32.93 17.35
C GLU A 70 -11.98 31.86 17.34
N GLN A 71 -11.57 31.37 16.16
CA GLN A 71 -10.55 30.32 15.98
C GLN A 71 -10.85 29.04 16.78
N VAL A 72 -12.13 28.75 16.99
CA VAL A 72 -12.62 27.63 17.81
C VAL A 72 -12.29 26.30 17.16
N TYR A 73 -12.12 26.25 15.84
CA TYR A 73 -11.82 25.03 15.10
C TYR A 73 -10.33 24.86 14.77
N VAL A 74 -9.47 25.78 15.21
CA VAL A 74 -8.02 25.64 15.01
C VAL A 74 -7.50 24.45 15.82
N ASN A 75 -6.72 23.59 15.15
CA ASN A 75 -6.03 22.48 15.77
C ASN A 75 -4.53 22.76 15.85
N ILE A 76 -4.10 23.26 17.02
CA ILE A 76 -2.70 23.60 17.29
C ILE A 76 -1.77 22.39 17.10
N PHE A 77 -2.21 21.19 17.46
CA PHE A 77 -1.42 19.96 17.30
C PHE A 77 -1.14 19.68 15.82
N HIS A 78 -2.15 19.79 14.96
CA HIS A 78 -2.00 19.63 13.52
C HIS A 78 -1.08 20.70 12.91
N THR A 79 -1.25 21.97 13.32
CA THR A 79 -0.39 23.08 12.86
C THR A 79 1.07 22.85 13.24
N LEU A 80 1.35 22.49 14.49
CA LEU A 80 2.70 22.18 14.97
C LEU A 80 3.30 20.97 14.25
N ASN A 81 2.50 19.92 14.01
CA ASN A 81 2.95 18.76 13.24
C ASN A 81 3.36 19.16 11.82
N ASN A 82 2.54 19.95 11.11
CA ASN A 82 2.85 20.36 9.74
C ASN A 82 4.11 21.23 9.65
N PHE A 83 4.30 22.16 10.59
CA PHE A 83 5.56 22.91 10.68
C PHE A 83 6.75 22.00 10.94
N THR A 84 6.61 21.07 11.87
CA THR A 84 7.67 20.10 12.21
C THR A 84 8.04 19.25 10.99
N VAL A 85 7.05 18.78 10.24
CA VAL A 85 7.27 17.99 9.01
C VAL A 85 7.93 18.86 7.94
N PHE A 86 7.44 20.07 7.70
CA PHE A 86 7.99 20.97 6.69
C PHE A 86 9.44 21.34 6.97
N PHE A 87 9.72 21.92 8.14
CA PHE A 87 11.08 22.34 8.51
C PHE A 87 11.98 21.13 8.75
N GLY A 88 11.52 20.12 9.48
CA GLY A 88 12.33 18.96 9.83
C GLY A 88 12.77 18.15 8.61
N LEU A 89 11.86 17.89 7.64
CA LEU A 89 12.25 17.20 6.40
C LEU A 89 13.19 18.04 5.55
N THR A 90 12.96 19.36 5.47
CA THR A 90 13.85 20.29 4.75
C THR A 90 15.26 20.27 5.35
N THR A 91 15.39 20.35 6.67
CA THR A 91 16.69 20.30 7.38
C THR A 91 17.41 18.97 7.15
N ILE A 92 16.70 17.84 7.26
CA ILE A 92 17.29 16.50 7.03
C ILE A 92 17.85 16.40 5.60
N TYR A 93 17.17 17.00 4.63
CA TYR A 93 17.60 17.01 3.24
C TYR A 93 18.82 17.90 2.97
N LEU A 94 18.89 19.06 3.61
CA LEU A 94 20.09 19.90 3.57
C LEU A 94 21.30 19.16 4.16
N ILE A 95 21.11 18.48 5.30
CA ILE A 95 22.13 17.63 5.91
C ILE A 95 22.58 16.55 4.91
N PHE A 96 21.65 15.89 4.24
CA PHE A 96 21.96 14.87 3.23
C PHE A 96 22.80 15.41 2.07
N PHE A 97 22.43 16.56 1.51
CA PHE A 97 23.18 17.19 0.42
C PHE A 97 24.63 17.46 0.85
N VAL A 98 24.81 18.01 2.05
CA VAL A 98 26.14 18.22 2.65
C VAL A 98 26.90 16.90 2.85
N LEU A 99 26.23 15.84 3.32
CA LEU A 99 26.86 14.53 3.52
C LEU A 99 27.33 13.89 2.20
N ILE A 100 26.55 14.02 1.11
CA ILE A 100 26.97 13.54 -0.22
C ILE A 100 28.23 14.27 -0.67
N ILE A 101 28.23 15.61 -0.60
CA ILE A 101 29.37 16.42 -1.05
C ILE A 101 30.63 16.02 -0.27
N ARG A 102 30.52 15.91 1.06
CA ARG A 102 31.64 15.52 1.92
C ARG A 102 32.15 14.11 1.65
N ARG A 103 31.30 13.21 1.16
CA ARG A 103 31.65 11.80 0.93
C ARG A 103 31.95 11.45 -0.53
N ARG A 104 31.80 12.38 -1.47
CA ARG A 104 32.11 12.18 -2.90
C ARG A 104 33.53 11.63 -3.15
N ASN A 105 34.50 12.01 -2.31
CA ASN A 105 35.91 11.64 -2.51
C ASN A 105 36.36 10.35 -1.79
N LYS A 106 35.63 9.84 -0.77
CA LYS A 106 36.07 8.70 0.05
C LYS A 106 35.61 7.32 -0.42
N TYR A 107 34.72 7.25 -1.41
CA TYR A 107 34.01 6.00 -1.76
C TYR A 107 34.52 5.25 -3.00
N GLN A 108 35.62 5.69 -3.59
CA GLN A 108 36.15 5.11 -4.83
C GLN A 108 36.78 3.70 -4.66
N ILE A 109 37.13 3.24 -3.46
CA ILE A 109 38.19 2.21 -3.35
C ILE A 109 37.76 0.82 -2.83
N THR A 110 36.62 0.59 -2.15
CA THR A 110 36.38 -0.78 -1.59
C THR A 110 34.94 -1.29 -1.43
N ASP A 111 33.88 -0.46 -1.39
CA ASP A 111 32.53 -0.95 -1.02
C ASP A 111 31.36 -0.30 -1.82
N GLY A 112 31.59 -0.06 -3.11
CA GLY A 112 30.68 0.69 -3.98
C GLY A 112 29.28 0.09 -4.14
N ARG A 113 29.12 -1.24 -4.01
CA ARG A 113 27.81 -1.91 -4.14
C ARG A 113 26.91 -1.65 -2.93
N ARG A 114 27.48 -1.69 -1.71
CA ARG A 114 26.77 -1.37 -0.46
C ARG A 114 26.36 0.09 -0.42
N LEU A 115 27.24 0.99 -0.86
CA LEU A 115 26.94 2.41 -0.99
C LEU A 115 25.81 2.70 -1.96
N LYS A 116 25.86 2.14 -3.18
CA LYS A 116 24.81 2.33 -4.18
C LYS A 116 23.44 1.90 -3.65
N LYS A 117 23.39 0.80 -2.88
CA LYS A 117 22.16 0.34 -2.22
C LYS A 117 21.68 1.33 -1.16
N GLN A 118 22.56 1.82 -0.28
CA GLN A 118 22.20 2.81 0.73
C GLN A 118 21.73 4.13 0.12
N LEU A 119 22.41 4.60 -0.93
CA LEU A 119 22.05 5.82 -1.65
C LEU A 119 20.70 5.69 -2.35
N SER A 120 20.42 4.54 -2.97
CA SER A 120 19.12 4.25 -3.60
C SER A 120 17.98 4.23 -2.58
N LEU A 121 18.17 3.60 -1.41
CA LEU A 121 17.19 3.61 -0.31
C LEU A 121 16.99 5.02 0.26
N PHE A 122 18.08 5.79 0.38
CA PHE A 122 17.99 7.17 0.83
C PHE A 122 17.20 8.02 -0.17
N LEU A 123 17.53 7.96 -1.46
CA LEU A 123 16.87 8.72 -2.52
C LEU A 123 15.37 8.41 -2.57
N GLN A 124 15.00 7.14 -2.37
CA GLN A 124 13.61 6.71 -2.23
C GLN A 124 12.89 7.39 -1.05
N ILE A 125 13.45 7.29 0.15
CA ILE A 125 12.86 7.93 1.36
C ILE A 125 12.83 9.44 1.20
N GLY A 126 13.81 9.98 0.50
CA GLY A 126 13.90 11.36 0.13
C GLY A 126 12.75 11.80 -0.77
N LEU A 127 12.54 11.16 -1.92
CA LEU A 127 11.47 11.52 -2.85
C LEU A 127 10.10 11.51 -2.17
N ILE A 128 9.85 10.52 -1.31
CA ILE A 128 8.66 10.49 -0.46
C ILE A 128 8.61 11.75 0.40
N SER A 129 9.69 12.06 1.11
CA SER A 129 9.76 13.22 2.01
C SER A 129 9.55 14.57 1.32
N VAL A 130 9.99 14.74 0.06
CA VAL A 130 9.72 15.96 -0.71
C VAL A 130 8.22 16.15 -0.95
N VAL A 131 7.51 15.07 -1.30
CA VAL A 131 6.05 15.11 -1.46
C VAL A 131 5.38 15.51 -0.15
N TYR A 132 5.78 14.90 0.98
CA TYR A 132 5.23 15.24 2.30
C TYR A 132 5.55 16.68 2.74
N ALA A 133 6.76 17.18 2.46
CA ALA A 133 7.12 18.56 2.74
C ALA A 133 6.28 19.53 1.90
N PHE A 134 6.12 19.25 0.61
CA PHE A 134 5.27 20.06 -0.27
C PHE A 134 3.82 20.10 0.23
N THR A 135 3.22 18.95 0.53
CA THR A 135 1.87 18.87 1.11
C THR A 135 1.78 19.70 2.41
N SER A 136 2.73 19.53 3.32
CA SER A 136 2.72 20.24 4.60
C SER A 136 2.82 21.76 4.41
N GLY A 137 3.62 22.21 3.43
CA GLY A 137 3.74 23.63 3.07
C GLY A 137 2.45 24.21 2.51
N VAL A 138 1.75 23.48 1.63
CA VAL A 138 0.43 23.89 1.11
C VAL A 138 -0.59 24.02 2.25
N TYR A 139 -0.59 23.09 3.21
CA TYR A 139 -1.50 23.17 4.36
C TYR A 139 -1.15 24.32 5.32
N ILE A 140 0.13 24.60 5.54
CA ILE A 140 0.54 25.80 6.29
C ILE A 140 0.03 27.06 5.58
N TYR A 141 0.16 27.13 4.26
CA TYR A 141 -0.37 28.25 3.48
C TYR A 141 -1.88 28.40 3.66
N ILE A 142 -2.65 27.31 3.50
CA ILE A 142 -4.11 27.30 3.70
C ILE A 142 -4.49 27.71 5.13
N GLN A 143 -3.68 27.35 6.12
CA GLN A 143 -3.93 27.62 7.54
C GLN A 143 -3.78 29.11 7.90
N PHE A 144 -2.82 29.82 7.29
CA PHE A 144 -2.49 31.21 7.67
C PHE A 144 -2.97 32.27 6.67
N PHE A 145 -3.27 31.90 5.43
CA PHE A 145 -3.71 32.83 4.39
C PHE A 145 -5.10 32.46 3.88
N LYS A 146 -5.95 33.48 3.68
CA LYS A 146 -7.24 33.31 3.01
C LYS A 146 -7.00 32.74 1.61
N SER A 147 -7.35 31.47 1.44
CA SER A 147 -7.04 30.68 0.25
C SER A 147 -8.29 30.53 -0.60
N SER A 148 -8.11 30.54 -1.93
CA SER A 148 -9.20 30.23 -2.85
C SER A 148 -9.59 28.76 -2.77
N GLU A 149 -10.82 28.45 -3.18
CA GLU A 149 -11.37 27.10 -3.17
C GLU A 149 -10.50 26.11 -3.96
N LEU A 150 -9.92 26.56 -5.08
CA LEU A 150 -9.02 25.76 -5.91
C LEU A 150 -7.74 25.35 -5.15
N VAL A 151 -7.17 26.25 -4.34
CA VAL A 151 -5.96 25.96 -3.56
C VAL A 151 -6.27 24.93 -2.48
N ILE A 152 -7.43 25.07 -1.84
CA ILE A 152 -7.91 24.15 -0.80
C ILE A 152 -8.15 22.75 -1.37
N LEU A 153 -8.79 22.67 -2.53
CA LEU A 153 -9.05 21.43 -3.25
C LEU A 153 -7.72 20.76 -3.66
N ALA A 154 -6.81 21.54 -4.25
CA ALA A 154 -5.48 21.06 -4.62
C ALA A 154 -4.70 20.54 -3.41
N GLY A 155 -4.77 21.23 -2.26
CA GLY A 155 -4.18 20.79 -1.00
C GLY A 155 -4.72 19.43 -0.54
N SER A 156 -6.05 19.26 -0.61
CA SER A 156 -6.71 18.01 -0.24
C SER A 156 -6.29 16.84 -1.12
N TYR A 157 -6.23 17.03 -2.44
CA TYR A 157 -5.72 16.00 -3.36
C TYR A 157 -4.24 15.70 -3.16
N THR A 158 -3.42 16.72 -2.92
CA THR A 158 -1.98 16.54 -2.66
C THR A 158 -1.75 15.76 -1.37
N PHE A 159 -2.59 15.96 -0.35
CA PHE A 159 -2.56 15.16 0.87
C PHE A 159 -2.90 13.69 0.61
N LEU A 160 -3.99 13.41 -0.10
CA LEU A 160 -4.36 12.04 -0.47
C LEU A 160 -3.26 11.36 -1.29
N PHE A 161 -2.69 12.09 -2.25
CA PHE A 161 -1.58 11.62 -3.06
C PHE A 161 -0.37 11.28 -2.19
N ALA A 162 0.00 12.14 -1.24
CA ALA A 162 1.13 11.89 -0.34
C ALA A 162 0.99 10.59 0.47
N GLN A 163 -0.23 10.17 0.83
CA GLN A 163 -0.46 8.89 1.51
C GLN A 163 -0.30 7.68 0.58
N GLY A 164 -0.63 7.81 -0.71
CA GLY A 164 -0.54 6.73 -1.70
C GLY A 164 0.83 6.55 -2.36
N VAL A 165 1.69 7.57 -2.24
CA VAL A 165 3.02 7.64 -2.86
C VAL A 165 4.06 6.61 -2.32
N PRO A 166 4.14 6.29 -1.01
CA PRO A 166 5.21 5.44 -0.49
C PRO A 166 5.26 4.03 -1.09
N PRO A 167 4.15 3.27 -1.21
CA PRO A 167 4.15 1.95 -1.86
C PRO A 167 4.69 1.98 -3.29
N ILE A 168 4.34 3.02 -4.05
CA ILE A 168 4.81 3.24 -5.43
C ILE A 168 6.33 3.41 -5.42
N PHE A 169 6.87 4.37 -4.68
CA PHE A 169 8.32 4.53 -4.62
C PHE A 169 9.04 3.30 -4.08
N TYR A 170 8.44 2.55 -3.15
CA TYR A 170 8.97 1.28 -2.65
C TYR A 170 9.09 0.22 -3.74
N THR A 171 8.06 0.03 -4.55
CA THR A 171 8.09 -0.95 -5.63
C THR A 171 8.97 -0.51 -6.79
N PHE A 172 9.01 0.76 -7.18
CA PHE A 172 9.84 1.21 -8.30
C PHE A 172 11.35 1.24 -8.00
N LEU A 173 11.74 1.70 -6.81
CA LEU A 173 13.15 1.99 -6.50
C LEU A 173 13.86 0.88 -5.73
N ASN A 174 13.15 -0.07 -5.12
CA ASN A 174 13.77 -1.14 -4.33
C ASN A 174 13.63 -2.52 -5.01
N LYS A 175 14.68 -2.91 -5.75
CA LYS A 175 14.78 -4.23 -6.40
C LYS A 175 14.62 -5.42 -5.44
N THR A 176 14.92 -5.24 -4.15
CA THR A 176 14.75 -6.31 -3.14
C THR A 176 13.27 -6.56 -2.90
N ILE A 177 12.49 -5.49 -2.74
CA ILE A 177 11.04 -5.55 -2.56
C ILE A 177 10.38 -6.11 -3.82
N GLN A 178 10.79 -5.67 -5.00
CA GLN A 178 10.29 -6.23 -6.27
C GLN A 178 10.51 -7.75 -6.37
N LYS A 179 11.71 -8.23 -6.01
CA LYS A 179 12.01 -9.67 -6.02
C LYS A 179 11.18 -10.43 -4.99
N GLY A 180 11.01 -9.88 -3.79
CA GLY A 180 10.14 -10.44 -2.75
C GLY A 180 8.70 -10.54 -3.23
N LEU A 181 8.14 -9.46 -3.78
CA LEU A 181 6.79 -9.43 -4.34
C LEU A 181 6.62 -10.42 -5.49
N LYS A 182 7.56 -10.49 -6.42
CA LYS A 182 7.52 -11.50 -7.51
C LYS A 182 7.54 -12.92 -6.96
N LYS A 183 8.35 -13.21 -5.94
CA LYS A 183 8.41 -14.53 -5.32
C LYS A 183 7.09 -14.87 -4.60
N SER A 184 6.53 -13.95 -3.82
CA SER A 184 5.24 -14.14 -3.14
C SER A 184 4.08 -14.29 -4.12
N TYR A 185 4.08 -13.50 -5.19
CA TYR A 185 3.07 -13.59 -6.24
C TYR A 185 3.13 -14.94 -6.97
N VAL A 186 4.33 -15.40 -7.33
CA VAL A 186 4.54 -16.72 -7.96
C VAL A 186 4.18 -17.86 -7.00
N ALA A 187 4.52 -17.75 -5.71
CA ALA A 187 4.16 -18.74 -4.70
C ALA A 187 2.63 -18.85 -4.54
N ASN A 188 1.93 -17.72 -4.50
CA ASN A 188 0.47 -17.70 -4.44
C ASN A 188 -0.16 -18.32 -5.70
N ILE A 189 0.38 -18.06 -6.90
CA ILE A 189 -0.10 -18.72 -8.13
C ILE A 189 0.05 -20.24 -8.02
N ILE A 190 1.24 -20.72 -7.64
CA ILE A 190 1.51 -22.16 -7.50
C ILE A 190 0.61 -22.82 -6.44
N GLU A 191 0.33 -22.13 -5.33
CA GLU A 191 -0.56 -22.63 -4.27
C GLU A 191 -2.03 -22.67 -4.72
N THR A 192 -2.46 -21.68 -5.50
CA THR A 192 -3.80 -21.65 -6.10
C THR A 192 -3.97 -22.75 -7.16
N ASP A 193 -2.95 -22.98 -7.98
CA ASP A 193 -2.92 -24.05 -8.98
C ASP A 193 -2.95 -25.43 -8.31
N GLY A 194 -2.20 -25.62 -7.21
CA GLY A 194 -2.19 -26.86 -6.43
C GLY A 194 -3.51 -27.14 -5.71
N PHE A 195 -4.16 -26.10 -5.17
CA PHE A 195 -5.49 -26.21 -4.57
C PHE A 195 -6.55 -26.60 -5.62
N CYS A 196 -6.50 -25.94 -6.79
CA CYS A 196 -7.40 -26.23 -7.91
C CYS A 196 -7.22 -27.68 -8.42
N GLN A 197 -5.97 -28.13 -8.60
CA GLN A 197 -5.66 -29.48 -9.07
C GLN A 197 -6.11 -30.56 -8.07
N LYS A 198 -5.96 -30.33 -6.76
CA LYS A 198 -6.40 -31.28 -5.72
C LYS A 198 -7.92 -31.39 -5.64
N HIS A 199 -8.65 -30.28 -5.79
CA HIS A 199 -10.11 -30.28 -5.84
C HIS A 199 -10.66 -30.92 -7.13
N GLN A 200 -10.02 -30.68 -8.28
CA GLN A 200 -10.37 -31.35 -9.53
C GLN A 200 -10.23 -32.88 -9.43
N LEU A 201 -9.15 -33.36 -8.81
CA LEU A 201 -8.91 -34.80 -8.62
C LEU A 201 -9.93 -35.45 -7.67
N LEU A 202 -10.39 -34.71 -6.66
CA LEU A 202 -11.42 -35.16 -5.71
C LEU A 202 -12.80 -35.22 -6.36
N ILE A 203 -13.14 -34.23 -7.18
CA ILE A 203 -14.38 -34.23 -7.98
C ILE A 203 -14.35 -35.39 -8.99
N CYS A 204 -13.25 -35.62 -9.71
CA CYS A 204 -13.12 -36.75 -10.63
C CYS A 204 -13.28 -38.10 -9.90
N ARG A 205 -12.71 -38.25 -8.69
CA ARG A 205 -12.89 -39.48 -7.88
C ARG A 205 -14.33 -39.64 -7.42
N LEU A 206 -14.99 -38.57 -6.99
CA LEU A 206 -16.40 -38.61 -6.59
C LEU A 206 -17.31 -38.94 -7.77
N VAL A 207 -17.07 -38.36 -8.95
CA VAL A 207 -17.80 -38.68 -10.18
C VAL A 207 -17.58 -40.15 -10.58
N ASN A 208 -16.37 -40.69 -10.45
CA ASN A 208 -16.10 -42.10 -10.76
C ASN A 208 -16.76 -43.06 -9.75
N VAL A 209 -16.82 -42.69 -8.47
CA VAL A 209 -17.56 -43.47 -7.45
C VAL A 209 -19.07 -43.40 -7.72
N MET A 210 -19.58 -42.21 -8.06
CA MET A 210 -20.98 -42.01 -8.42
C MET A 210 -21.34 -42.77 -9.71
N SER A 211 -20.48 -42.81 -10.72
CA SER A 211 -20.73 -43.56 -11.96
C SER A 211 -20.75 -45.08 -11.71
N HIS A 212 -19.88 -45.60 -10.83
CA HIS A 212 -19.92 -47.01 -10.40
C HIS A 212 -21.16 -47.33 -9.55
N LEU A 213 -21.62 -46.41 -8.70
CA LEU A 213 -22.86 -46.56 -7.94
C LEU A 213 -24.10 -46.50 -8.85
N VAL A 214 -24.10 -45.63 -9.85
CA VAL A 214 -25.16 -45.52 -10.87
C VAL A 214 -25.17 -46.74 -11.80
N GLN A 215 -24.01 -47.30 -12.18
CA GLN A 215 -23.97 -48.59 -12.89
C GLN A 215 -24.48 -49.76 -12.04
N ARG A 216 -24.26 -49.74 -10.72
CA ARG A 216 -24.87 -50.70 -9.79
C ARG A 216 -26.38 -50.52 -9.63
N HIS A 217 -26.89 -49.30 -9.78
CA HIS A 217 -28.30 -48.96 -9.64
C HIS A 217 -29.10 -49.05 -10.97
N ASN A 218 -28.42 -49.01 -12.13
CA ASN A 218 -29.02 -49.21 -13.46
C ASN A 218 -29.34 -50.69 -13.77
N ALA A 219 -29.10 -51.61 -12.83
CA ALA A 219 -29.78 -52.91 -12.79
C ALA A 219 -31.22 -52.81 -12.24
N PHE A 220 -31.68 -51.62 -11.79
CA PHE A 220 -32.93 -51.45 -11.04
C PHE A 220 -33.90 -50.38 -11.55
N SER A 221 -33.62 -49.60 -12.60
CA SER A 221 -34.61 -48.62 -13.07
C SER A 221 -34.49 -48.22 -14.54
N SER A 222 -34.90 -49.14 -15.40
CA SER A 222 -35.42 -48.93 -16.76
C SER A 222 -36.74 -48.12 -16.76
N PHE A 223 -36.85 -47.05 -15.95
CA PHE A 223 -38.15 -46.40 -15.68
C PHE A 223 -38.22 -44.86 -15.78
N PHE A 224 -37.13 -44.13 -16.05
CA PHE A 224 -37.25 -42.67 -16.26
C PHE A 224 -36.50 -42.18 -17.50
N ILE A 225 -36.95 -42.67 -18.66
CA ILE A 225 -36.84 -41.95 -19.93
C ILE A 225 -38.01 -40.96 -20.00
N ARG A 226 -37.70 -39.67 -19.84
CA ARG A 226 -38.47 -38.50 -20.32
C ARG A 226 -37.60 -37.24 -20.08
N ILE A 227 -36.53 -37.05 -20.83
CA ILE A 227 -36.46 -36.34 -22.13
C ILE A 227 -37.08 -34.93 -22.09
N GLN A 228 -36.17 -33.95 -22.28
CA GLN A 228 -36.26 -32.71 -23.04
C GLN A 228 -37.48 -31.80 -22.85
N ASP A 229 -37.22 -30.59 -22.36
CA ASP A 229 -37.29 -29.39 -23.19
C ASP A 229 -36.90 -28.17 -22.35
N PHE A 230 -35.69 -27.65 -22.54
CA PHE A 230 -35.42 -26.20 -22.56
C PHE A 230 -33.97 -25.99 -23.00
N ASP A 231 -33.78 -25.95 -24.32
CA ASP A 231 -32.57 -25.48 -24.97
C ASP A 231 -32.82 -24.10 -25.60
N SER A 232 -31.75 -23.37 -25.85
CA SER A 232 -31.64 -22.09 -26.57
C SER A 232 -31.61 -20.83 -25.72
N SER A 233 -30.40 -20.48 -25.26
CA SER A 233 -29.66 -19.36 -25.85
C SER A 233 -28.47 -19.01 -24.95
N TYR A 234 -27.28 -19.55 -25.23
CA TYR A 234 -26.00 -18.84 -25.12
C TYR A 234 -24.88 -19.72 -25.67
N ASN A 235 -24.32 -19.27 -26.78
CA ASN A 235 -23.32 -19.95 -27.59
C ASN A 235 -21.98 -20.00 -26.83
N ASN A 236 -21.70 -21.12 -26.15
CA ASN A 236 -20.49 -21.31 -25.35
C ASN A 236 -19.78 -22.61 -25.74
N HIS A 237 -18.74 -22.45 -26.56
CA HIS A 237 -17.91 -23.52 -27.14
C HIS A 237 -17.21 -24.42 -26.09
N TRP A 238 -17.20 -24.02 -24.81
CA TRP A 238 -16.61 -24.78 -23.70
C TRP A 238 -17.57 -25.78 -23.05
N LEU A 239 -18.89 -25.51 -23.06
CA LEU A 239 -19.89 -26.43 -22.50
C LEU A 239 -20.11 -27.65 -23.40
N ILE A 240 -19.96 -27.50 -24.72
CA ILE A 240 -20.06 -28.60 -25.70
C ILE A 240 -18.95 -29.63 -25.50
N ASN A 241 -17.74 -29.21 -25.17
CA ASN A 241 -16.63 -30.13 -24.89
C ASN A 241 -16.79 -30.86 -23.56
N ILE A 242 -17.43 -30.24 -22.57
CA ILE A 242 -17.73 -30.89 -21.28
C ILE A 242 -18.89 -31.90 -21.46
N ALA A 243 -19.91 -31.57 -22.26
CA ALA A 243 -21.03 -32.47 -22.55
C ALA A 243 -20.59 -33.73 -23.31
N ARG A 244 -19.68 -33.61 -24.31
CA ARG A 244 -19.10 -34.77 -25.03
C ARG A 244 -18.24 -35.69 -24.16
N CYS A 245 -17.67 -35.18 -23.06
CA CYS A 245 -16.94 -36.01 -22.10
C CYS A 245 -17.86 -36.75 -21.12
N ILE A 246 -19.07 -36.24 -20.90
CA ILE A 246 -20.02 -36.80 -19.92
C ILE A 246 -20.95 -37.83 -20.58
N PHE A 247 -21.27 -37.68 -21.86
CA PHE A 247 -22.05 -38.65 -22.64
C PHE A 247 -21.30 -39.01 -23.93
N PRO A 248 -20.51 -40.11 -23.95
CA PRO A 248 -19.94 -40.61 -25.20
C PRO A 248 -21.10 -41.21 -26.02
N GLU A 249 -21.37 -40.64 -27.19
CA GLU A 249 -22.26 -41.26 -28.17
C GLU A 249 -21.71 -42.64 -28.52
N GLY A 250 -22.42 -43.69 -28.08
CA GLY A 250 -22.24 -45.02 -28.61
C GLY A 250 -22.76 -45.05 -30.03
N ASN A 251 -21.83 -45.08 -30.99
CA ASN A 251 -22.12 -45.39 -32.39
C ASN A 251 -22.70 -46.83 -32.49
N PRO A 252 -23.67 -47.09 -33.37
CA PRO A 252 -23.50 -48.21 -34.28
C PRO A 252 -22.41 -47.92 -35.31
#